data_AF-A0A8T5SHP4-F1
#
_entry.id   AF-A0A8T5SHP4-F1
#
_cell.length_a   1.000
_cell.length_b   1.000
_cell.length_c   1.000
_cell.angle_alpha   90.00
_cell.angle_beta   90.00
_cell.angle_gamma   90.00
#
_symmetry.space_group_name_H-M   'P 1'
#
loop_
_entity.id
_entity.type
_entity.pdbx_description
1 polymer ?
#
loop_
_entity_poly.entity_id
_entity_poly.type
_entity_poly.pdbx_seq_one_letter_code
_entity_poly.pdbx_strand_id
1 'polypeptide(L)'
;MTDFALMFNARPGGEIFPVKWGKDNFVPDTSIIVLDEGSESIYLWHGVQQGLVARRTALRQAESLKGHGYTVGKSIIGRDLKSLKEIDARKVGKVPEDTQMNEEMQGLLDRKRTELDNFIVTFQEGAVKPVSLAPKVKEAPKVETKPVPKPVAAKPSPAPVTPKPTPTQIKSTDTASEYNDTGPLPSIKTDPTPVPTALVSKTNLTTNAKISFVFSAILEHFDDIWISKKKDGSYSVEEMDGPICSFSLMEGSKINFSSQSFSRVDPKVKTAIQKKFIELSKLI
;
A
#
# COMPACT_ATOMS: atom_id res chain seq x y z
N MET A 1 17.40 -22.34 9.29
CA MET A 1 16.14 -22.67 8.60
C MET A 1 16.29 -22.11 7.21
N THR A 2 15.79 -22.77 6.16
CA THR A 2 15.91 -22.18 4.81
C THR A 2 14.77 -21.19 4.66
N ASP A 3 15.10 -19.90 4.65
CA ASP A 3 14.08 -18.85 4.53
C ASP A 3 13.76 -18.62 3.06
N PHE A 4 12.48 -18.69 2.72
CA PHE A 4 12.00 -18.44 1.37
C PHE A 4 11.43 -17.04 1.24
N ALA A 5 11.59 -16.48 0.04
CA ALA A 5 11.00 -15.21 -0.33
C ALA A 5 10.46 -15.24 -1.75
N LEU A 6 9.37 -14.50 -1.96
CA LEU A 6 8.64 -14.40 -3.21
C LEU A 6 8.28 -12.95 -3.48
N MET A 7 8.15 -12.60 -4.75
CA MET A 7 7.66 -11.29 -5.15
C MET A 7 6.52 -11.44 -6.13
N PHE A 8 5.50 -10.60 -5.99
CA PHE A 8 4.29 -10.61 -6.79
C PHE A 8 4.00 -9.23 -7.35
N ASN A 9 3.45 -9.19 -8.56
CA ASN A 9 2.82 -8.00 -9.12
C ASN A 9 1.30 -8.11 -8.91
N ALA A 10 0.74 -7.13 -8.19
CA ALA A 10 -0.69 -7.01 -8.00
C ALA A 10 -1.30 -6.25 -9.18
N ARG A 11 -2.05 -6.96 -10.01
CA ARG A 11 -2.69 -6.42 -11.22
C ARG A 11 -4.09 -5.87 -10.92
N PRO A 12 -4.60 -4.97 -11.79
CA PRO A 12 -6.01 -4.62 -11.79
C PRO A 12 -6.89 -5.89 -11.86
N GLY A 13 -8.01 -5.91 -11.14
CA GLY A 13 -8.88 -7.09 -11.02
C GLY A 13 -8.62 -8.00 -9.81
N GLY A 14 -7.58 -7.73 -9.01
CA GLY A 14 -7.32 -8.47 -7.77
C GLY A 14 -6.55 -9.78 -7.97
N GLU A 15 -5.87 -9.92 -9.10
CA GLU A 15 -4.98 -11.05 -9.36
C GLU A 15 -3.54 -10.71 -8.96
N ILE A 16 -2.84 -11.69 -8.38
CA ILE A 16 -1.43 -11.61 -8.05
C ILE A 16 -0.63 -12.58 -8.92
N PHE A 17 0.43 -12.09 -9.55
CA PHE A 17 1.31 -12.93 -10.37
C PHE A 17 2.71 -12.94 -9.79
N PRO A 18 3.32 -14.12 -9.56
CA PRO A 18 4.71 -14.19 -9.15
C PRO A 18 5.59 -13.59 -10.24
N VAL A 19 6.55 -12.76 -9.83
CA VAL A 19 7.49 -12.08 -10.73
C VAL A 19 8.92 -12.38 -10.33
N LYS A 20 9.85 -12.24 -11.28
CA LYS A 20 11.26 -12.47 -11.04
C LYS A 20 11.78 -11.54 -9.95
N TRP A 21 12.55 -12.09 -9.01
CA TRP A 21 13.12 -11.32 -7.92
C TRP A 21 14.13 -10.28 -8.41
N GLY A 22 13.85 -9.00 -8.19
CA GLY A 22 14.70 -7.89 -8.64
C GLY A 22 14.05 -6.52 -8.48
N LYS A 23 14.90 -5.49 -8.41
CA LYS A 23 14.50 -4.09 -8.27
C LYS A 23 13.83 -3.53 -9.53
N ASP A 24 13.98 -4.21 -10.67
CA ASP A 24 13.44 -3.77 -11.96
C ASP A 24 11.90 -3.77 -12.01
N ASN A 25 11.24 -4.49 -11.10
CA ASN A 25 9.79 -4.57 -11.04
C ASN A 25 9.13 -3.35 -10.34
N PHE A 26 9.91 -2.49 -9.69
CA PHE A 26 9.39 -1.34 -8.92
C PHE A 26 9.09 -0.16 -9.85
N VAL A 27 8.06 -0.31 -10.69
CA VAL A 27 7.67 0.68 -11.70
C VAL A 27 6.60 1.62 -11.13
N PRO A 28 6.59 2.93 -11.48
CA PRO A 28 5.66 3.90 -10.89
C PRO A 28 4.17 3.56 -11.01
N ASP A 29 3.77 2.77 -11.99
CA ASP A 29 2.39 2.39 -12.28
C ASP A 29 2.03 0.98 -11.80
N THR A 30 2.81 0.37 -10.90
CA THR A 30 2.55 -0.99 -10.38
C THR A 30 2.48 -1.03 -8.86
N SER A 31 1.86 -2.07 -8.34
CA SER A 31 1.92 -2.42 -6.91
C SER A 31 2.61 -3.77 -6.77
N ILE A 32 3.66 -3.81 -5.95
CA ILE A 32 4.51 -4.98 -5.78
C ILE A 32 4.37 -5.48 -4.34
N ILE A 33 4.15 -6.79 -4.19
CA ILE A 33 4.09 -7.46 -2.89
C ILE A 33 5.35 -8.31 -2.76
N VAL A 34 6.14 -8.07 -1.71
CA VAL A 34 7.31 -8.86 -1.37
C VAL A 34 7.00 -9.65 -0.10
N LEU A 35 7.07 -10.96 -0.21
CA LEU A 35 6.89 -11.90 0.88
C LEU A 35 8.25 -12.38 1.34
N ASP A 36 8.54 -12.24 2.63
CA ASP A 36 9.76 -12.74 3.26
C ASP A 36 9.43 -13.56 4.51
N GLU A 37 9.71 -14.86 4.47
CA GLU A 37 9.53 -15.74 5.62
C GLU A 37 10.56 -15.45 6.72
N GLY A 38 11.78 -15.06 6.36
CA GLY A 38 12.86 -14.85 7.34
C GLY A 38 12.57 -13.70 8.30
N SER A 39 11.89 -12.65 7.83
CA SER A 39 11.41 -11.54 8.68
C SER A 39 9.94 -11.66 9.09
N GLU A 40 9.27 -12.77 8.75
CA GLU A 40 7.84 -12.99 9.00
C GLU A 40 6.96 -11.78 8.56
N SER A 41 7.34 -11.14 7.46
CA SER A 41 6.79 -9.85 7.04
C SER A 41 6.42 -9.84 5.56
N ILE A 42 5.31 -9.20 5.25
CA ILE A 42 4.93 -8.82 3.89
C ILE A 42 5.18 -7.32 3.72
N TYR A 43 5.89 -6.96 2.66
CA TYR A 43 6.05 -5.58 2.21
C TYR A 43 5.13 -5.35 1.02
N LEU A 44 4.26 -4.34 1.12
CA LEU A 44 3.41 -3.91 0.02
C LEU A 44 3.90 -2.54 -0.45
N TRP A 45 4.46 -2.48 -1.65
CA TRP A 45 4.95 -1.26 -2.25
C TRP A 45 3.97 -0.76 -3.31
N HIS A 46 3.61 0.51 -3.24
CA HIS A 46 2.76 1.19 -4.22
C HIS A 46 3.53 2.21 -5.03
N GLY A 47 3.49 2.07 -6.35
CA GLY A 47 4.04 3.04 -7.28
C GLY A 47 3.39 4.43 -7.18
N VAL A 48 4.15 5.43 -7.60
CA VAL A 48 3.76 6.85 -7.56
C VAL A 48 2.50 7.14 -8.39
N GLN A 49 2.22 6.37 -9.43
CA GLN A 49 1.08 6.56 -10.33
C GLN A 49 -0.10 5.63 -10.04
N GLN A 50 -0.01 4.78 -9.02
CA GLN A 50 -1.10 3.89 -8.64
C GLN A 50 -2.32 4.66 -8.08
N GLY A 51 -3.50 4.40 -8.63
CA GLY A 51 -4.77 4.96 -8.19
C GLY A 51 -5.24 4.41 -6.85
N LEU A 52 -6.23 5.06 -6.22
CA LEU A 52 -6.71 4.65 -4.89
C LEU A 52 -7.29 3.23 -4.88
N VAL A 53 -8.01 2.86 -5.93
CA VAL A 53 -8.66 1.55 -6.06
C VAL A 53 -7.63 0.44 -6.16
N ALA A 54 -6.66 0.58 -7.07
CA ALA A 54 -5.60 -0.39 -7.26
C ALA A 54 -4.79 -0.62 -5.96
N ARG A 55 -4.51 0.46 -5.20
CA ARG A 55 -3.87 0.37 -3.88
C ARG A 55 -4.69 -0.45 -2.88
N ARG A 56 -5.99 -0.17 -2.75
CA ARG A 56 -6.89 -0.93 -1.86
C ARG A 56 -7.02 -2.39 -2.27
N THR A 57 -7.09 -2.66 -3.58
CA THR A 57 -7.14 -4.03 -4.09
C THR A 57 -5.86 -4.77 -3.77
N ALA A 58 -4.69 -4.17 -4.01
CA ALA A 58 -3.40 -4.75 -3.67
C ALA A 58 -3.22 -4.96 -2.15
N LEU A 59 -3.73 -4.05 -1.31
CA LEU A 59 -3.74 -4.21 0.15
C LEU A 59 -4.54 -5.45 0.58
N ARG A 60 -5.74 -5.64 0.04
CA ARG A 60 -6.55 -6.85 0.30
C ARG A 60 -5.84 -8.12 -0.13
N GLN A 61 -5.13 -8.08 -1.26
CA GLN A 61 -4.35 -9.25 -1.72
C GLN A 61 -3.16 -9.52 -0.80
N ALA A 62 -2.46 -8.49 -0.34
CA ALA A 62 -1.38 -8.63 0.62
C ALA A 62 -1.87 -9.17 1.97
N GLU A 63 -3.03 -8.73 2.46
CA GLU A 63 -3.67 -9.29 3.67
C GLU A 63 -4.07 -10.76 3.48
N SER A 64 -4.60 -11.11 2.31
CA SER A 64 -4.93 -12.50 1.98
C SER A 64 -3.70 -13.40 1.99
N LEU A 65 -2.62 -12.94 1.34
CA LEU A 65 -1.31 -13.60 1.33
C LEU A 65 -0.72 -13.72 2.75
N LYS A 66 -0.89 -12.71 3.59
CA LYS A 66 -0.40 -12.72 4.98
C LYS A 66 -0.96 -13.91 5.77
N GLY A 67 -2.25 -14.19 5.61
CA GLY A 67 -2.91 -15.30 6.30
C GLY A 67 -2.65 -16.65 5.61
N HIS A 68 -2.93 -16.73 4.32
CA HIS A 68 -3.00 -18.01 3.60
C HIS A 68 -1.66 -18.46 3.00
N GLY A 69 -0.71 -17.54 2.82
CA GLY A 69 0.50 -17.77 2.06
C GLY A 69 0.23 -17.98 0.57
N TYR A 70 1.27 -18.39 -0.15
CA TYR A 70 1.23 -18.72 -1.57
C TYR A 70 1.53 -20.20 -1.79
N THR A 71 0.66 -20.89 -2.54
CA THR A 71 0.83 -22.33 -2.80
C THR A 71 1.70 -22.55 -4.04
N VAL A 72 2.82 -23.26 -3.87
CA VAL A 72 3.70 -23.69 -4.95
C VAL A 72 3.78 -25.22 -4.96
N GLY A 73 3.12 -25.83 -5.94
CA GLY A 73 3.02 -27.28 -6.04
C GLY A 73 2.27 -27.88 -4.83
N LYS A 74 3.00 -28.55 -3.93
CA LYS A 74 2.45 -29.16 -2.71
C LYS A 74 2.80 -28.39 -1.43
N SER A 75 3.58 -27.32 -1.54
CA SER A 75 4.07 -26.53 -0.41
C SER A 75 3.40 -25.17 -0.38
N ILE A 76 3.23 -24.61 0.81
CA ILE A 76 2.72 -23.24 1.03
C ILE A 76 3.87 -22.41 1.61
N ILE A 77 4.14 -21.27 1.00
CA ILE A 77 5.20 -20.33 1.40
C ILE A 77 4.54 -19.09 1.99
N GLY A 78 5.02 -18.63 3.14
CA GLY A 78 4.60 -17.39 3.77
C GLY A 78 3.24 -17.44 4.43
N ARG A 79 2.90 -18.58 5.03
CA ARG A 79 1.67 -18.73 5.82
C ARG A 79 1.82 -18.05 7.19
N ASP A 80 0.75 -17.45 7.69
CA ASP A 80 0.64 -16.89 9.04
C ASP A 80 1.74 -15.84 9.36
N LEU A 81 2.03 -14.95 8.40
CA LEU A 81 3.02 -13.88 8.58
C LEU A 81 2.52 -12.83 9.59
N LYS A 82 3.42 -12.29 10.42
CA LYS A 82 3.04 -11.45 11.57
C LYS A 82 2.76 -10.02 11.16
N SER A 83 3.59 -9.45 10.29
CA SER A 83 3.54 -8.03 9.95
C SER A 83 3.25 -7.79 8.47
N LEU A 84 2.48 -6.74 8.20
CA LEU A 84 2.27 -6.18 6.86
C LEU A 84 2.73 -4.72 6.91
N LYS A 85 3.71 -4.39 6.06
CA LYS A 85 4.33 -3.08 5.96
C LYS A 85 3.93 -2.46 4.62
N GLU A 86 3.02 -1.49 4.66
CA GLU A 86 2.59 -0.75 3.48
C GLU A 86 3.54 0.43 3.22
N ILE A 87 3.99 0.59 1.98
CA ILE A 87 4.94 1.60 1.55
C ILE A 87 4.36 2.34 0.34
N ASP A 88 4.10 3.63 0.51
CA ASP A 88 3.70 4.51 -0.60
C ASP A 88 4.91 5.24 -1.16
N ALA A 89 5.31 4.96 -2.41
CA ALA A 89 6.44 5.61 -3.06
C ALA A 89 6.32 7.14 -3.12
N ARG A 90 5.11 7.72 -3.02
CA ARG A 90 4.89 9.18 -2.96
C ARG A 90 5.38 9.81 -1.66
N LYS A 91 5.46 9.02 -0.59
CA LYS A 91 5.76 9.43 0.77
C LYS A 91 7.19 9.08 1.20
N VAL A 92 7.84 8.14 0.51
CA VAL A 92 9.27 7.85 0.69
C VAL A 92 10.09 9.14 0.54
N GLY A 93 10.93 9.45 1.53
CA GLY A 93 11.71 10.69 1.62
C GLY A 93 10.97 11.89 2.21
N LYS A 94 9.66 11.79 2.46
CA LYS A 94 8.85 12.83 3.14
C LYS A 94 8.39 12.37 4.52
N VAL A 95 7.96 11.12 4.63
CA VAL A 95 7.52 10.48 5.88
C VAL A 95 8.63 9.54 6.36
N PRO A 96 9.10 9.68 7.60
CA PRO A 96 10.22 8.88 8.11
C PRO A 96 9.87 7.38 8.19
N GLU A 97 8.63 7.03 8.55
CA GLU A 97 8.17 5.63 8.66
C GLU A 97 8.24 4.89 7.31
N ASP A 98 7.66 5.47 6.26
CA ASP A 98 7.68 4.87 4.91
C ASP A 98 9.11 4.79 4.35
N THR A 99 9.97 5.73 4.74
CA THR A 99 11.38 5.74 4.34
C THR A 99 12.13 4.57 4.98
N GLN A 100 11.94 4.37 6.29
CA GLN A 100 12.55 3.25 7.01
C GLN A 100 12.06 1.89 6.45
N MET A 101 10.75 1.73 6.25
CA MET A 101 10.19 0.48 5.70
C MET A 101 10.70 0.21 4.27
N ASN A 102 10.85 1.26 3.46
CA ASN A 102 11.43 1.14 2.12
C ASN A 102 12.91 0.76 2.18
N GLU A 103 13.71 1.34 3.08
CA GLU A 103 15.11 0.97 3.27
C GLU A 103 15.27 -0.49 3.70
N GLU A 104 14.43 -0.96 4.63
CA GLU A 104 14.39 -2.37 5.04
C GLU A 104 14.09 -3.30 3.87
N MET A 105 13.08 -2.96 3.06
CA MET A 105 12.72 -3.71 1.86
C MET A 105 13.84 -3.71 0.82
N GLN A 106 14.49 -2.57 0.58
CA GLN A 106 15.62 -2.49 -0.36
C GLN A 106 16.82 -3.33 0.14
N GLY A 107 17.09 -3.31 1.45
CA GLY A 107 18.10 -4.14 2.07
C GLY A 107 17.84 -5.64 1.92
N LEU A 108 16.57 -6.06 1.95
CA LEU A 108 16.16 -7.43 1.64
C LEU A 108 16.47 -7.81 0.19
N LEU A 109 16.17 -6.92 -0.77
CA LEU A 109 16.40 -7.16 -2.20
C LEU A 109 17.90 -7.27 -2.55
N ASP A 110 18.77 -6.65 -1.77
CA ASP A 110 20.23 -6.66 -1.95
C ASP A 110 20.93 -7.87 -1.31
N ARG A 111 20.22 -8.71 -0.54
CA ARG A 111 20.80 -9.91 0.06
C ARG A 111 21.27 -10.90 -1.01
N LYS A 112 22.37 -11.60 -0.70
CA LYS A 112 22.84 -12.72 -1.52
C LYS A 112 21.78 -13.81 -1.55
N ARG A 113 21.36 -14.16 -2.75
CA ARG A 113 20.20 -15.02 -2.98
C ARG A 113 20.49 -16.13 -3.97
N THR A 114 19.80 -17.24 -3.80
CA THR A 114 19.75 -18.33 -4.79
C THR A 114 18.34 -18.39 -5.33
N GLU A 115 18.19 -18.24 -6.65
CA GLU A 115 16.91 -18.43 -7.32
C GLU A 115 16.64 -19.94 -7.44
N LEU A 116 15.47 -20.38 -6.99
CA LEU A 116 14.92 -21.71 -7.22
C LEU A 116 13.88 -21.62 -8.35
N ASP A 117 13.34 -22.77 -8.74
CA ASP A 117 12.21 -22.84 -9.67
C ASP A 117 10.98 -22.10 -9.12
N ASN A 118 10.09 -21.66 -10.04
CA ASN A 118 8.84 -20.95 -9.75
C ASN A 118 9.00 -19.58 -9.07
N PHE A 119 10.06 -18.84 -9.39
CA PHE A 119 10.34 -17.49 -8.87
C PHE A 119 10.59 -17.43 -7.35
N ILE A 120 10.77 -18.58 -6.71
CA ILE A 120 11.12 -18.67 -5.29
C ILE A 120 12.59 -18.31 -5.13
N VAL A 121 12.88 -17.54 -4.10
CA VAL A 121 14.24 -17.17 -3.72
C VAL A 121 14.54 -17.69 -2.33
N THR A 122 15.77 -18.16 -2.13
CA THR A 122 16.29 -18.46 -0.78
C THR A 122 17.46 -17.56 -0.44
N PHE A 123 17.52 -17.15 0.82
CA PHE A 123 18.67 -16.43 1.36
C PHE A 123 19.66 -17.44 1.93
N GLN A 124 20.90 -17.45 1.41
CA GLN A 124 21.94 -18.33 1.95
C GLN A 124 22.53 -17.71 3.23
N GLU A 125 22.17 -18.24 4.40
CA GLU A 125 23.01 -18.11 5.59
C GLU A 125 24.19 -19.08 5.47
N GLY A 126 25.29 -18.60 4.89
CA GLY A 126 26.53 -19.38 4.77
C GLY A 126 26.53 -20.29 3.54
N ALA A 127 27.49 -20.06 2.66
CA ALA A 127 27.68 -20.81 1.43
C ALA A 127 27.85 -22.32 1.68
N VAL A 128 26.86 -23.12 1.28
CA VAL A 128 27.11 -24.50 0.85
C VAL A 128 26.47 -24.67 -0.52
N LYS A 129 27.30 -24.55 -1.54
CA LYS A 129 26.96 -24.94 -2.91
C LYS A 129 26.45 -26.39 -2.90
N PRO A 130 25.32 -26.73 -3.52
CA PRO A 130 25.11 -28.10 -3.97
C PRO A 130 26.00 -28.28 -5.21
N VAL A 131 27.25 -28.71 -5.00
CA VAL A 131 28.10 -29.19 -6.10
C VAL A 131 27.59 -30.57 -6.48
N SER A 132 26.74 -30.64 -7.50
CA SER A 132 26.54 -31.85 -8.29
C SER A 132 27.67 -31.92 -9.33
N LEU A 133 28.78 -32.60 -9.03
CA LEU A 133 29.73 -33.01 -10.07
C LEU A 133 30.33 -34.39 -9.75
N ALA A 134 30.20 -35.26 -10.75
CA ALA A 134 30.76 -36.59 -10.87
C ALA A 134 32.30 -36.64 -10.63
N PRO A 135 32.86 -37.83 -10.34
CA PRO A 135 34.26 -37.96 -9.95
C PRO A 135 35.19 -37.83 -11.17
N LYS A 136 36.11 -36.85 -11.13
CA LYS A 136 37.36 -36.89 -11.91
C LYS A 136 38.56 -36.74 -10.99
N VAL A 137 39.55 -37.55 -11.32
CA VAL A 137 40.69 -38.03 -10.53
C VAL A 137 41.94 -37.20 -10.85
N LYS A 138 42.79 -37.01 -9.81
CA LYS A 138 44.24 -36.62 -9.80
C LYS A 138 44.57 -35.22 -10.34
N GLU A 139 45.43 -34.41 -9.71
CA GLU A 139 46.72 -34.72 -9.07
C GLU A 139 47.12 -33.60 -8.07
N ALA A 140 48.00 -33.92 -7.12
CA ALA A 140 48.68 -33.00 -6.19
C ALA A 140 50.21 -33.31 -6.27
N PRO A 141 51.14 -32.73 -5.48
CA PRO A 141 51.20 -31.47 -4.69
C PRO A 141 52.59 -30.75 -4.77
N LYS A 142 52.77 -29.61 -4.06
CA LYS A 142 53.92 -29.21 -3.17
C LYS A 142 54.01 -27.67 -3.08
N VAL A 143 54.37 -26.95 -2.00
CA VAL A 143 54.80 -27.17 -0.59
C VAL A 143 54.79 -25.75 0.05
N GLU A 144 54.15 -25.54 1.23
CA GLU A 144 54.77 -25.24 2.56
C GLU A 144 55.52 -23.88 2.62
N THR A 145 55.21 -22.93 3.53
CA THR A 145 55.52 -22.97 4.97
C THR A 145 54.75 -21.92 5.82
N LYS A 146 54.40 -22.33 7.06
CA LYS A 146 54.02 -21.56 8.27
C LYS A 146 55.27 -20.91 8.93
N PRO A 147 55.22 -20.04 9.99
CA PRO A 147 54.33 -20.08 11.16
C PRO A 147 53.88 -18.73 11.81
N VAL A 148 52.95 -18.89 12.76
CA VAL A 148 52.33 -17.91 13.70
C VAL A 148 53.16 -17.87 15.01
N PRO A 149 53.14 -16.79 15.83
CA PRO A 149 52.31 -16.81 17.06
C PRO A 149 51.64 -15.46 17.48
N LYS A 150 50.44 -15.59 18.09
CA LYS A 150 49.66 -14.63 18.94
C LYS A 150 50.31 -14.46 20.35
N PRO A 151 49.68 -13.96 21.45
CA PRO A 151 48.47 -13.12 21.77
C PRO A 151 48.80 -11.95 22.77
N VAL A 152 47.91 -11.06 23.28
CA VAL A 152 47.02 -11.24 24.47
C VAL A 152 46.29 -9.91 24.83
N ALA A 153 44.96 -9.99 25.03
CA ALA A 153 44.00 -9.40 26.02
C ALA A 153 44.14 -7.94 26.58
N ALA A 154 43.16 -7.26 27.22
CA ALA A 154 41.85 -7.60 27.78
C ALA A 154 40.97 -6.32 27.98
N LYS A 155 39.66 -6.53 28.17
CA LYS A 155 38.56 -5.66 28.70
C LYS A 155 38.90 -4.96 30.05
N PRO A 156 38.20 -3.87 30.50
CA PRO A 156 36.78 -3.95 30.93
C PRO A 156 35.90 -2.67 30.79
N SER A 157 34.58 -2.89 31.00
CA SER A 157 33.47 -1.93 31.16
C SER A 157 33.45 -1.33 32.59
N PRO A 158 32.77 -0.18 32.85
CA PRO A 158 31.39 -0.24 33.38
C PRO A 158 30.42 0.86 32.85
N ALA A 159 29.11 0.60 33.00
CA ALA A 159 27.95 1.48 32.75
C ALA A 159 27.73 2.50 33.91
N PRO A 160 26.55 3.14 34.17
CA PRO A 160 25.36 3.57 33.36
C PRO A 160 24.89 5.03 33.67
N VAL A 161 24.14 5.74 32.80
CA VAL A 161 23.13 6.73 33.28
C VAL A 161 22.00 7.03 32.27
N THR A 162 20.76 6.85 32.72
CA THR A 162 19.48 7.36 32.17
C THR A 162 19.28 8.85 32.46
N PRO A 163 18.40 9.55 31.70
CA PRO A 163 17.15 10.00 32.34
C PRO A 163 15.88 9.83 31.50
N LYS A 164 14.80 9.61 32.26
CA LYS A 164 13.39 9.44 31.93
C LYS A 164 12.74 10.79 31.55
N PRO A 165 11.67 10.80 30.74
CA PRO A 165 10.42 11.35 31.26
C PRO A 165 9.17 10.50 30.98
N THR A 166 8.49 10.22 32.09
CA THR A 166 7.06 10.11 32.41
C THR A 166 6.02 10.12 31.27
N PRO A 167 5.22 9.06 31.12
CA PRO A 167 3.87 9.12 30.57
C PRO A 167 2.86 9.44 31.68
N THR A 168 2.04 10.47 31.46
CA THR A 168 0.89 10.80 32.32
C THR A 168 -0.16 9.71 32.22
N GLN A 169 -0.52 9.14 33.38
CA GLN A 169 -1.67 8.27 33.58
C GLN A 169 -2.98 9.04 33.44
N ILE A 170 -3.96 8.44 32.75
CA ILE A 170 -5.37 8.59 33.11
C ILE A 170 -5.94 7.19 33.35
N LYS A 171 -6.06 6.88 34.64
CA LYS A 171 -7.04 5.98 35.29
C LYS A 171 -8.46 6.35 34.81
N SER A 172 -9.45 5.48 34.67
CA SER A 172 -9.78 4.31 35.48
C SER A 172 -11.08 3.68 34.98
N THR A 173 -11.26 2.39 35.33
CA THR A 173 -12.50 1.73 35.82
C THR A 173 -13.72 1.67 34.87
N ASP A 174 -14.53 0.63 34.82
CA ASP A 174 -14.66 -0.53 35.70
C ASP A 174 -15.39 -1.65 34.96
N THR A 175 -15.19 -2.84 35.49
CA THR A 175 -15.83 -4.12 35.12
C THR A 175 -17.20 -4.21 35.78
N ALA A 176 -18.22 -4.72 35.08
CA ALA A 176 -19.42 -5.34 35.67
C ALA A 176 -20.24 -5.98 34.52
N SER A 177 -20.18 -7.31 34.36
CA SER A 177 -21.04 -8.31 35.00
C SER A 177 -22.29 -8.63 34.16
N GLU A 178 -22.40 -9.91 33.82
CA GLU A 178 -23.56 -10.61 33.28
C GLU A 178 -24.86 -10.20 33.99
N TYR A 179 -25.96 -10.02 33.24
CA TYR A 179 -27.30 -10.43 33.67
C TYR A 179 -28.17 -10.72 32.45
N ASN A 180 -28.66 -11.97 32.42
CA ASN A 180 -29.92 -12.33 31.78
C ASN A 180 -31.04 -11.59 32.53
N ASP A 181 -31.83 -10.77 31.82
CA ASP A 181 -33.10 -10.30 32.35
C ASP A 181 -34.15 -10.26 31.23
N THR A 182 -35.06 -11.24 31.28
CA THR A 182 -36.26 -11.33 30.44
C THR A 182 -37.36 -10.45 31.04
N GLY A 183 -37.30 -9.16 30.75
CA GLY A 183 -38.40 -8.20 30.98
C GLY A 183 -39.10 -7.82 29.66
N PRO A 184 -40.41 -7.49 29.66
CA PRO A 184 -41.11 -7.07 28.46
C PRO A 184 -40.62 -5.68 28.00
N LEU A 185 -40.35 -5.58 26.70
CA LEU A 185 -39.84 -4.36 26.03
C LEU A 185 -40.74 -3.14 26.30
N PRO A 186 -40.16 -1.98 26.66
CA PRO A 186 -40.93 -0.74 26.75
C PRO A 186 -41.37 -0.29 25.35
N SER A 187 -42.67 -0.04 25.22
CA SER A 187 -43.29 0.54 24.02
C SER A 187 -42.77 1.96 23.78
N ILE A 188 -41.85 2.12 22.83
CA ILE A 188 -41.35 3.42 22.38
C ILE A 188 -42.49 4.13 21.62
N LYS A 189 -43.01 5.21 22.19
CA LYS A 189 -43.82 6.18 21.44
C LYS A 189 -42.91 6.87 20.45
N THR A 190 -43.16 6.69 19.16
CA THR A 190 -42.49 7.44 18.09
C THR A 190 -42.91 8.90 18.16
N ASP A 191 -42.02 9.74 18.70
CA ASP A 191 -42.06 11.18 18.44
C ASP A 191 -41.80 11.43 16.95
N PRO A 192 -42.60 12.27 16.26
CA PRO A 192 -42.32 12.65 14.89
C PRO A 192 -40.99 13.39 14.85
N THR A 193 -40.01 12.75 14.20
CA THR A 193 -38.69 13.31 13.93
C THR A 193 -38.86 14.65 13.21
N PRO A 194 -38.27 15.76 13.70
CA PRO A 194 -38.31 17.01 12.96
C PRO A 194 -37.54 16.82 11.66
N VAL A 195 -38.23 16.98 10.53
CA VAL A 195 -37.62 17.03 9.20
C VAL A 195 -36.59 18.17 9.23
N PRO A 196 -35.30 17.93 8.94
CA PRO A 196 -34.33 19.00 8.88
C PRO A 196 -34.71 19.91 7.71
N THR A 197 -35.26 21.08 8.02
CA THR A 197 -35.39 22.15 7.03
C THR A 197 -34.00 22.74 6.83
N ALA A 198 -33.25 22.14 5.91
CA ALA A 198 -31.96 22.68 5.50
C ALA A 198 -32.18 24.03 4.83
N LEU A 199 -31.85 25.11 5.52
CA LEU A 199 -31.66 26.44 4.94
C LEU A 199 -30.43 26.38 4.02
N VAL A 200 -30.62 25.93 2.79
CA VAL A 200 -29.59 25.96 1.76
C VAL A 200 -29.45 27.41 1.28
N SER A 201 -28.40 28.10 1.73
CA SER A 201 -28.02 29.41 1.18
C SER A 201 -27.92 29.31 -0.36
N LYS A 202 -28.63 30.17 -1.09
CA LYS A 202 -28.74 30.15 -2.56
C LYS A 202 -27.37 30.13 -3.28
N THR A 203 -26.35 30.75 -2.69
CA THR A 203 -24.95 30.76 -3.18
C THR A 203 -24.29 29.37 -3.18
N ASN A 204 -24.67 28.49 -2.25
CA ASN A 204 -24.20 27.11 -2.22
C ASN A 204 -24.93 26.25 -3.26
N LEU A 205 -26.18 26.58 -3.60
CA LEU A 205 -26.98 25.81 -4.56
C LEU A 205 -26.40 25.91 -5.97
N THR A 206 -26.10 27.12 -6.45
CA THR A 206 -25.49 27.35 -7.78
C THR A 206 -24.13 26.65 -7.89
N THR A 207 -23.35 26.70 -6.81
CA THR A 207 -22.04 26.06 -6.74
C THR A 207 -22.15 24.54 -6.78
N ASN A 208 -23.03 23.96 -5.97
CA ASN A 208 -23.29 22.52 -5.96
C ASN A 208 -23.83 22.03 -7.31
N ALA A 209 -24.71 22.80 -7.96
CA ALA A 209 -25.25 22.44 -9.26
C ALA A 209 -24.16 22.40 -10.34
N LYS A 210 -23.23 23.37 -10.35
CA LYS A 210 -22.08 23.36 -11.27
C LYS A 210 -21.16 22.16 -11.05
N ILE A 211 -20.93 21.77 -9.80
CA ILE A 211 -20.17 20.55 -9.46
C ILE A 211 -20.89 19.32 -10.01
N SER A 212 -22.21 19.22 -9.77
CA SER A 212 -23.03 18.11 -10.28
C SER A 212 -23.05 18.04 -11.80
N PHE A 213 -22.97 19.18 -12.50
CA PHE A 213 -22.86 19.20 -13.97
C PHE A 213 -21.54 18.62 -14.46
N VAL A 214 -20.43 18.88 -13.75
CA VAL A 214 -19.15 18.23 -14.10
C VAL A 214 -19.26 16.72 -13.92
N PHE A 215 -19.82 16.25 -12.79
CA PHE A 215 -19.99 14.82 -12.57
C PHE A 215 -20.92 14.18 -13.59
N SER A 216 -22.04 14.83 -13.93
CA SER A 216 -22.98 14.34 -14.92
C SER A 216 -22.34 14.25 -16.31
N ALA A 217 -21.54 15.25 -16.70
CA ALA A 217 -20.83 15.23 -17.98
C ALA A 217 -19.77 14.12 -18.04
N ILE A 218 -19.12 13.81 -16.92
CA ILE A 218 -18.17 12.70 -16.85
C ILE A 218 -18.90 11.35 -16.93
N LEU A 219 -20.02 11.19 -16.22
CA LEU A 219 -20.82 9.95 -16.21
C LEU A 219 -21.44 9.60 -17.58
N GLU A 220 -21.51 10.52 -18.54
CA GLU A 220 -21.92 10.19 -19.92
C GLU A 220 -20.85 9.38 -20.69
N HIS A 221 -19.61 9.36 -20.20
CA HIS A 221 -18.47 8.69 -20.84
C HIS A 221 -17.82 7.61 -19.98
N PHE A 222 -18.08 7.61 -18.68
CA PHE A 222 -17.49 6.70 -17.71
C PHE A 222 -18.59 6.08 -16.85
N ASP A 223 -18.72 4.76 -16.91
CA ASP A 223 -19.80 4.03 -16.23
C ASP A 223 -19.60 3.95 -14.71
N ASP A 224 -18.34 3.94 -14.25
CA ASP A 224 -17.99 3.88 -12.82
C ASP A 224 -16.89 4.90 -12.51
N ILE A 225 -17.16 5.77 -11.53
CA ILE A 225 -16.25 6.83 -11.12
C ILE A 225 -16.18 6.94 -9.60
N TRP A 226 -14.97 7.19 -9.10
CA TRP A 226 -14.71 7.56 -7.72
C TRP A 226 -14.49 9.05 -7.60
N ILE A 227 -15.27 9.68 -6.72
CA ILE A 227 -15.17 11.12 -6.43
C ILE A 227 -14.59 11.29 -5.03
N SER A 228 -13.49 12.04 -4.91
CA SER A 228 -12.91 12.42 -3.62
C SER A 228 -12.86 13.93 -3.47
N LYS A 229 -13.40 14.44 -2.36
CA LYS A 229 -13.27 15.85 -1.95
C LYS A 229 -12.03 15.99 -1.06
N LYS A 230 -11.09 16.84 -1.47
CA LYS A 230 -9.85 17.11 -0.73
C LYS A 230 -10.09 18.21 0.31
N LYS A 231 -9.17 18.32 1.28
CA LYS A 231 -9.26 19.30 2.39
C LYS A 231 -9.17 20.76 1.93
N ASP A 232 -8.54 21.00 0.78
CA ASP A 232 -8.44 22.30 0.11
C ASP A 232 -9.73 22.70 -0.63
N GLY A 233 -10.76 21.86 -0.61
CA GLY A 233 -12.02 22.08 -1.33
C GLY A 233 -11.99 21.67 -2.80
N SER A 234 -10.87 21.11 -3.29
CA SER A 234 -10.80 20.53 -4.64
C SER A 234 -11.46 19.15 -4.70
N TYR A 235 -11.84 18.76 -5.91
CA TYR A 235 -12.42 17.47 -6.23
C TYR A 235 -11.46 16.71 -7.14
N SER A 236 -11.27 15.42 -6.88
CA SER A 236 -10.56 14.50 -7.76
C SER A 236 -11.50 13.39 -8.18
N VAL A 237 -11.60 13.18 -9.49
CA VAL A 237 -12.42 12.15 -10.12
C VAL A 237 -11.49 11.14 -10.78
N GLU A 238 -11.66 9.87 -10.41
CA GLU A 238 -10.82 8.74 -10.83
C GLU A 238 -11.73 7.61 -11.34
N GLU A 239 -11.27 6.90 -12.37
CA GLU A 239 -11.84 5.61 -12.80
C GLU A 239 -10.91 4.45 -12.39
N MET A 240 -11.27 3.23 -12.76
CA MET A 240 -10.49 2.04 -12.43
C MET A 240 -9.06 2.11 -12.99
N ASP A 241 -8.90 2.66 -14.20
CA ASP A 241 -7.64 2.75 -14.93
C ASP A 241 -6.81 4.00 -14.58
N GLY A 242 -7.33 4.88 -13.73
CA GLY A 242 -6.57 6.00 -13.15
C GLY A 242 -7.33 7.32 -13.06
N PRO A 243 -6.60 8.44 -12.88
CA PRO A 243 -7.22 9.74 -12.68
C PRO A 243 -7.81 10.30 -13.98
N ILE A 244 -9.08 10.68 -13.94
CA ILE A 244 -9.78 11.36 -15.04
C ILE A 244 -9.47 12.85 -14.97
N CYS A 245 -9.82 13.51 -13.87
CA CYS A 245 -9.63 14.94 -13.71
C CYS A 245 -9.56 15.37 -12.23
N SER A 246 -9.02 16.55 -11.99
CA SER A 246 -9.11 17.21 -10.69
C SER A 246 -9.46 18.68 -10.89
N PHE A 247 -10.42 19.20 -10.14
CA PHE A 247 -10.86 20.58 -10.30
C PHE A 247 -11.14 21.25 -8.95
N SER A 248 -11.00 22.57 -8.92
CA SER A 248 -11.33 23.39 -7.76
C SER A 248 -12.31 24.49 -8.16
N LEU A 249 -13.02 25.01 -7.16
CA LEU A 249 -13.87 26.17 -7.33
C LEU A 249 -13.11 27.41 -6.88
N MET A 250 -13.00 28.39 -7.78
CA MET A 250 -12.52 29.71 -7.42
C MET A 250 -13.69 30.61 -7.00
N GLU A 251 -13.38 31.65 -6.23
CA GLU A 251 -14.32 32.73 -5.90
C GLU A 251 -14.97 33.25 -7.20
N GLY A 252 -16.31 33.30 -7.20
CA GLY A 252 -17.10 33.59 -8.41
C GLY A 252 -17.66 32.36 -9.15
N SER A 253 -17.69 31.19 -8.51
CA SER A 253 -18.33 29.96 -9.03
C SER A 253 -17.78 29.51 -10.40
N LYS A 254 -16.51 29.78 -10.66
CA LYS A 254 -15.77 29.28 -11.83
C LYS A 254 -15.05 27.99 -11.46
N ILE A 255 -15.21 26.97 -12.28
CA ILE A 255 -14.51 25.69 -12.14
C ILE A 255 -13.17 25.82 -12.84
N ASN A 256 -12.09 25.53 -12.13
CA ASN A 256 -10.74 25.47 -12.69
C ASN A 256 -10.25 24.03 -12.65
N PHE A 257 -9.95 23.47 -13.82
CA PHE A 257 -9.36 22.15 -13.94
C PHE A 257 -7.86 22.24 -13.74
N SER A 258 -7.28 21.27 -13.03
CA SER A 258 -5.83 21.16 -12.87
C SER A 258 -5.17 20.93 -14.24
N SER A 259 -3.90 21.34 -14.39
CA SER A 259 -3.14 21.13 -15.62
C SER A 259 -2.98 19.66 -16.03
N GLN A 260 -3.07 18.75 -15.05
CA GLN A 260 -3.00 17.30 -15.25
C GLN A 260 -4.37 16.67 -15.57
N SER A 261 -5.46 17.44 -15.55
CA SER A 261 -6.80 16.94 -15.82
C SER A 261 -6.96 16.51 -17.26
N PHE A 262 -7.61 15.36 -17.46
CA PHE A 262 -7.85 14.73 -18.76
C PHE A 262 -6.55 14.39 -19.51
N SER A 263 -5.42 14.26 -18.81
CA SER A 263 -4.13 13.91 -19.42
C SER A 263 -4.10 12.50 -20.00
N ARG A 264 -4.93 11.59 -19.46
CA ARG A 264 -5.05 10.19 -19.88
C ARG A 264 -6.34 9.89 -20.66
N VAL A 265 -7.19 10.90 -20.85
CA VAL A 265 -8.49 10.75 -21.51
C VAL A 265 -8.34 11.15 -22.97
N ASP A 266 -9.02 10.44 -23.87
CA ASP A 266 -9.03 10.78 -25.31
C ASP A 266 -9.43 12.27 -25.48
N PRO A 267 -8.67 13.06 -26.25
CA PRO A 267 -9.01 14.45 -26.55
C PRO A 267 -10.46 14.66 -27.00
N LYS A 268 -11.06 13.71 -27.73
CA LYS A 268 -12.47 13.77 -28.16
C LYS A 268 -13.43 13.74 -26.97
N VAL A 269 -13.18 12.85 -26.03
CA VAL A 269 -13.98 12.71 -24.79
C VAL A 269 -13.81 13.96 -23.93
N LYS A 270 -12.58 14.47 -23.80
CA LYS A 270 -12.32 15.75 -23.11
C LYS A 270 -13.14 16.90 -23.71
N THR A 271 -13.15 17.05 -25.03
CA THR A 271 -13.92 18.10 -25.70
C THR A 271 -15.43 17.90 -25.52
N ALA A 272 -15.92 16.65 -25.54
CA ALA A 272 -17.32 16.34 -25.30
C ALA A 272 -17.75 16.71 -23.88
N ILE A 273 -16.98 16.33 -22.86
CA ILE A 273 -17.22 16.69 -21.45
C ILE A 273 -17.24 18.21 -21.27
N GLN A 274 -16.28 18.92 -21.86
CA GLN A 274 -16.24 20.39 -21.80
C GLN A 274 -17.44 21.04 -22.48
N LYS A 275 -17.83 20.55 -23.66
CA LYS A 275 -19.01 21.03 -24.39
C LYS A 275 -20.29 20.82 -23.58
N LYS A 276 -20.45 19.64 -22.98
CA LYS A 276 -21.60 19.31 -22.15
C LYS A 276 -21.66 20.16 -20.89
N PHE A 277 -20.52 20.37 -20.24
CA PHE A 277 -20.44 21.27 -19.09
C PHE A 277 -20.88 22.70 -19.46
N ILE A 278 -20.42 23.22 -20.60
CA ILE A 278 -20.83 24.54 -21.10
C ILE A 278 -22.35 24.57 -21.36
N GLU A 279 -22.90 23.52 -21.97
CA GLU A 279 -24.34 23.39 -22.21
C GLU A 279 -25.15 23.40 -20.92
N LEU A 280 -24.80 22.56 -19.95
CA LEU A 280 -25.47 22.48 -18.65
C LEU A 280 -25.30 23.79 -17.86
N SER A 281 -24.14 24.45 -17.97
CA SER A 281 -23.90 25.71 -17.27
C SER A 281 -24.77 26.88 -17.76
N LYS A 282 -25.38 26.78 -18.95
CA LYS A 282 -26.34 27.78 -19.45
C LYS A 282 -27.72 27.65 -18.79
N LEU A 283 -28.00 26.56 -18.07
CA LEU A 283 -29.29 26.31 -17.42
C LEU A 283 -29.43 27.04 -16.07
N ILE A 284 -28.38 27.73 -15.61
CA ILE A 284 -28.30 28.42 -14.31
C ILE A 284 -27.74 29.82 -14.52
#